data_AF-A0A645FY67-F1
#
_entry.id   AF-A0A645FY67-F1
#
_cell.length_a   1.000
_cell.length_b   1.000
_cell.length_c   1.000
_cell.angle_alpha   90.00
_cell.angle_beta   90.00
_cell.angle_gamma   90.00
#
_symmetry.space_group_name_H-M   'P 1'
#
loop_
_entity.id
_entity.type
_entity.pdbx_description
1 polymer ?
#
loop_
_entity_poly.entity_id
_entity_poly.type
_entity_poly.pdbx_seq_one_letter_code
_entity_poly.pdbx_strand_id
1 'polypeptide(L)'
;MTATGNDLLKIGARVRQTISVIIFDARKFFDNDLDWITWIDESFAPANRSERCHMVDCGRLLTSLRDCEACDMSQHYRAVFGLESHKILSLCRIQRHRSLAEVPAFLSHTPQYRTMSRQDFRKAVAAWLGEQPDAASDQPLLPGFDDALDTFAGVDSHALRKAVADPETAQRSLRAGLGLFGAAISYELEQSAPDVMTLQTIRAALIAEAQKIENRLAEFGE
;
A
#
# COMPACT_ATOMS: atom_id res chain seq x y z
N MET A 1 -12.01 -22.17 15.93
CA MET A 1 -11.05 -21.61 16.90
C MET A 1 -11.57 -20.23 17.30
N THR A 2 -11.75 -20.03 18.60
CA THR A 2 -12.59 -19.01 19.24
C THR A 2 -11.96 -17.61 19.23
N ALA A 3 -12.83 -16.60 19.13
CA ALA A 3 -12.59 -15.17 18.92
C ALA A 3 -11.50 -14.48 19.79
N THR A 4 -11.02 -15.14 20.84
CA THR A 4 -9.97 -14.67 21.76
C THR A 4 -8.58 -14.58 21.11
N GLY A 5 -8.34 -15.30 20.00
CA GLY A 5 -7.07 -15.23 19.26
C GLY A 5 -6.93 -13.99 18.36
N ASN A 6 -8.04 -13.45 17.84
CA ASN A 6 -8.02 -12.32 16.91
C ASN A 6 -7.69 -10.99 17.61
N ASP A 7 -8.12 -10.81 18.86
CA ASP A 7 -7.83 -9.60 19.64
C ASP A 7 -6.39 -9.51 20.17
N LEU A 8 -5.70 -10.66 20.27
CA LEU A 8 -4.29 -10.74 20.68
C LEU A 8 -3.32 -10.18 19.62
N LEU A 9 -3.80 -9.98 18.39
CA LEU A 9 -3.07 -9.36 17.30
C LEU A 9 -3.32 -7.84 17.24
N LYS A 10 -3.43 -7.17 18.39
CA LYS A 10 -3.15 -5.72 18.47
C LYS A 10 -1.63 -5.52 18.45
N ILE A 11 -1.15 -5.38 17.22
CA ILE A 11 0.21 -5.63 16.76
C ILE A 11 1.15 -4.45 17.03
N GLY A 12 2.18 -4.67 17.86
CA GLY A 12 3.40 -3.83 17.86
C GLY A 12 4.22 -4.04 16.58
N ALA A 13 5.15 -3.13 16.25
CA ALA A 13 5.91 -3.16 14.99
C ALA A 13 6.44 -4.56 14.62
N ARG A 14 7.10 -5.24 15.56
CA ARG A 14 7.68 -6.60 15.40
C ARG A 14 6.67 -7.65 14.97
N VAL A 15 5.45 -7.57 15.50
CA VAL A 15 4.38 -8.49 15.11
C VAL A 15 3.92 -8.16 13.68
N ARG A 16 3.95 -6.88 13.25
CA ARG A 16 3.56 -6.47 11.89
C ARG A 16 4.57 -6.96 10.87
N GLN A 17 5.87 -6.82 11.16
CA GLN A 17 6.93 -7.38 10.32
C GLN A 17 6.83 -8.90 10.19
N THR A 18 6.53 -9.58 11.30
CA THR A 18 6.34 -11.04 11.30
C THR A 18 5.17 -11.44 10.40
N ILE A 19 4.01 -10.79 10.56
CA ILE A 19 2.84 -11.05 9.73
C ILE A 19 3.13 -10.76 8.25
N SER A 20 3.80 -9.65 7.94
CA SER A 20 4.23 -9.33 6.57
C SER A 20 5.04 -10.46 5.94
N VAL A 21 6.02 -11.02 6.65
CA VAL A 21 6.83 -12.16 6.16
C VAL A 21 5.94 -13.40 5.96
N ILE A 22 5.07 -13.72 6.91
CA ILE A 22 4.14 -14.86 6.81
C ILE A 22 3.23 -14.70 5.58
N ILE A 23 2.64 -13.53 5.38
CA ILE A 23 1.78 -13.24 4.24
C ILE A 23 2.50 -13.51 2.93
N PHE A 24 3.72 -12.98 2.79
CA PHE A 24 4.49 -13.11 1.56
C PHE A 24 4.95 -14.56 1.32
N ASP A 25 5.50 -15.24 2.33
CA ASP A 25 5.94 -16.64 2.23
C ASP A 25 4.77 -17.59 1.94
N ALA A 26 3.57 -17.28 2.45
CA ALA A 26 2.40 -18.11 2.28
C ALA A 26 1.89 -18.13 0.83
N ARG A 27 2.23 -17.15 0.00
CA ARG A 27 1.76 -17.03 -1.39
C ARG A 27 1.93 -18.32 -2.19
N LYS A 28 3.03 -19.06 -1.96
CA LYS A 28 3.34 -20.32 -2.67
C LYS A 28 2.35 -21.47 -2.40
N PHE A 29 1.49 -21.35 -1.40
CA PHE A 29 0.49 -22.36 -1.05
C PHE A 29 -0.89 -22.09 -1.66
N PHE A 30 -1.03 -21.04 -2.48
CA PHE A 30 -2.28 -20.67 -3.12
C PHE A 30 -2.16 -20.76 -4.64
N ASP A 31 -3.18 -21.32 -5.28
CA ASP A 31 -3.21 -21.48 -6.73
C ASP A 31 -3.41 -20.14 -7.46
N ASN A 32 -4.11 -19.19 -6.84
CA ASN A 32 -4.38 -17.87 -7.41
C ASN A 32 -4.26 -16.75 -6.36
N ASP A 33 -4.14 -15.51 -6.84
CA ASP A 33 -3.98 -14.33 -5.99
C ASP A 33 -5.25 -13.99 -5.19
N LEU A 34 -6.43 -14.34 -5.73
CA LEU A 34 -7.70 -14.02 -5.07
C LEU A 34 -7.87 -14.81 -3.78
N ASP A 35 -7.59 -16.11 -3.81
CA ASP A 35 -7.66 -16.98 -2.63
C ASP A 35 -6.62 -16.58 -1.58
N TRP A 36 -5.43 -16.18 -2.03
CA TRP A 36 -4.41 -15.62 -1.14
C TRP A 36 -4.86 -14.31 -0.50
N ILE A 37 -5.46 -13.40 -1.27
CA ILE A 37 -5.99 -12.13 -0.75
C ILE A 37 -7.13 -12.37 0.24
N THR A 38 -8.08 -13.25 -0.08
CA THR A 38 -9.17 -13.65 0.82
C THR A 38 -8.60 -14.20 2.13
N TRP A 39 -7.62 -15.10 2.05
CA TRP A 39 -6.96 -15.62 3.25
C TRP A 39 -6.26 -14.54 4.08
N ILE A 40 -5.62 -13.55 3.45
CA ILE A 40 -5.03 -12.41 4.18
C ILE A 40 -6.11 -11.63 4.93
N ASP A 41 -7.20 -11.30 4.23
CA ASP A 41 -8.29 -10.50 4.77
C ASP A 41 -9.01 -11.22 5.92
N GLU A 42 -9.22 -12.52 5.81
CA GLU A 42 -9.85 -13.35 6.85
C GLU A 42 -8.94 -13.61 8.06
N SER A 43 -7.65 -13.85 7.83
CA SER A 43 -6.71 -14.28 8.87
C SER A 43 -6.09 -13.13 9.66
N PHE A 44 -5.88 -11.99 9.01
CA PHE A 44 -5.15 -10.85 9.60
C PHE A 44 -5.96 -9.56 9.66
N ALA A 45 -7.14 -9.50 9.02
CA ALA A 45 -8.08 -8.39 9.06
C ALA A 45 -7.41 -6.99 8.93
N PRO A 46 -6.66 -6.74 7.84
CA PRO A 46 -6.11 -5.40 7.58
C PRO A 46 -7.26 -4.38 7.51
N ALA A 47 -7.04 -3.17 8.03
CA ALA A 47 -8.07 -2.14 8.13
C ALA A 47 -8.58 -1.69 6.75
N ASN A 48 -7.72 -1.76 5.72
CA ASN A 48 -8.08 -1.45 4.35
C ASN A 48 -7.11 -2.10 3.35
N ARG A 49 -7.44 -1.96 2.07
CA ARG A 49 -6.61 -2.44 0.95
C ARG A 49 -5.18 -1.88 0.97
N SER A 50 -4.99 -0.62 1.36
CA SER A 50 -3.65 -0.01 1.39
C SER A 50 -2.76 -0.67 2.44
N GLU A 51 -3.30 -0.93 3.64
CA GLU A 51 -2.57 -1.64 4.68
C GLU A 51 -2.17 -3.05 4.23
N ARG A 52 -3.07 -3.78 3.55
CA ARG A 52 -2.74 -5.07 2.95
C ARG A 52 -1.57 -4.97 1.97
N CYS A 53 -1.62 -4.04 1.02
CA CYS A 53 -0.54 -3.84 0.04
C CYS A 53 0.79 -3.52 0.75
N HIS A 54 0.78 -2.62 1.74
CA HIS A 54 1.97 -2.30 2.52
C HIS A 54 2.54 -3.53 3.25
N MET A 55 1.68 -4.39 3.79
CA MET A 55 2.10 -5.61 4.45
C MET A 55 2.75 -6.59 3.47
N VAL A 56 2.20 -6.73 2.27
CA VAL A 56 2.79 -7.54 1.19
C VAL A 56 4.14 -6.98 0.75
N ASP A 57 4.26 -5.67 0.52
CA ASP A 57 5.52 -5.03 0.12
C ASP A 57 6.61 -5.19 1.18
N CYS A 58 6.27 -4.96 2.45
CA CYS A 58 7.18 -5.17 3.56
C CYS A 58 7.62 -6.64 3.64
N GLY A 59 6.68 -7.58 3.43
CA GLY A 59 6.94 -9.01 3.42
C GLY A 59 7.91 -9.40 2.31
N ARG A 60 7.69 -8.88 1.10
CA ARG A 60 8.57 -9.06 -0.05
C ARG A 60 9.98 -8.57 0.23
N LEU A 61 10.14 -7.35 0.75
CA LEU A 61 11.44 -6.78 1.07
C LEU A 61 12.18 -7.63 2.12
N LEU A 62 11.52 -7.92 3.24
CA LEU A 62 12.10 -8.67 4.34
C LEU A 62 12.50 -10.09 3.91
N THR A 63 11.64 -10.76 3.14
CA THR A 63 11.92 -12.10 2.60
C THR A 63 13.06 -12.07 1.60
N SER A 64 13.09 -11.07 0.71
CA SER A 64 14.19 -10.91 -0.26
C SER A 64 15.54 -10.67 0.45
N LEU A 65 15.55 -9.85 1.51
CA LEU A 65 16.75 -9.63 2.33
C LEU A 65 17.19 -10.89 3.08
N ARG A 66 16.23 -11.72 3.53
CA ARG A 66 16.49 -12.99 4.23
C ARG A 66 17.10 -14.04 3.30
N ASP A 67 16.56 -14.17 2.10
CA ASP A 67 16.85 -15.27 1.17
C ASP A 67 17.98 -14.94 0.18
N CYS A 68 18.61 -13.77 0.30
CA CYS A 68 19.76 -13.38 -0.51
C CYS A 68 21.02 -14.14 -0.07
N GLU A 69 21.65 -14.89 -0.98
CA GLU A 69 22.81 -15.77 -0.72
C GLU A 69 24.13 -15.02 -0.37
N ALA A 70 24.15 -13.69 -0.39
CA ALA A 70 25.32 -12.90 -0.02
C ALA A 70 25.50 -12.83 1.51
N CYS A 71 26.66 -13.25 2.02
CA CYS A 71 26.98 -13.44 3.45
C CYS A 71 26.63 -12.28 4.42
N ASP A 72 26.57 -11.02 3.97
CA ASP A 72 26.25 -9.86 4.83
C ASP A 72 24.74 -9.59 5.00
N MET A 73 23.88 -10.23 4.21
CA MET A 73 22.45 -9.88 4.14
C MET A 73 21.62 -10.36 5.34
N SER A 74 22.07 -11.38 6.10
CA SER A 74 21.40 -11.75 7.36
C SER A 74 21.47 -10.65 8.42
N GLN A 75 22.52 -9.82 8.39
CA GLN A 75 22.66 -8.65 9.27
C GLN A 75 21.73 -7.52 8.82
N HIS A 76 21.63 -7.29 7.51
CA HIS A 76 20.70 -6.30 6.95
C HIS A 76 19.23 -6.68 7.18
N TYR A 77 18.88 -7.96 7.04
CA TYR A 77 17.56 -8.47 7.43
C TYR A 77 17.25 -8.13 8.89
N ARG A 78 18.14 -8.48 9.84
CA ARG A 78 17.93 -8.15 11.27
C ARG A 78 17.84 -6.65 11.53
N ALA A 79 18.63 -5.86 10.80
CA ALA A 79 18.61 -4.41 10.92
C ALA A 79 17.27 -3.81 10.45
N VAL A 80 16.78 -4.24 9.28
CA VAL A 80 15.51 -3.77 8.69
C VAL A 80 14.30 -4.31 9.44
N PHE A 81 14.33 -5.58 9.84
CA PHE A 81 13.24 -6.22 10.60
C PHE A 81 12.96 -5.50 11.93
N GLY A 82 13.99 -4.92 12.55
CA GLY A 82 13.85 -4.15 13.79
C GLY A 82 13.31 -2.73 13.63
N LEU A 83 13.08 -2.25 12.39
CA LEU A 83 12.59 -0.90 12.13
C LEU A 83 11.08 -0.78 12.30
N GLU A 84 10.60 0.44 12.45
CA GLU A 84 9.17 0.73 12.40
C GLU A 84 8.63 0.52 10.98
N SER A 85 7.37 0.07 10.88
CA SER A 85 6.74 -0.32 9.62
C SER A 85 6.79 0.77 8.54
N HIS A 86 6.68 2.04 8.92
CA HIS A 86 6.76 3.14 7.97
C HIS A 86 8.16 3.32 7.34
N LYS A 87 9.22 2.94 8.06
CA LYS A 87 10.60 2.96 7.55
C LYS A 87 10.81 1.81 6.58
N ILE A 88 10.34 0.61 6.94
CA ILE A 88 10.39 -0.56 6.05
C ILE A 88 9.63 -0.26 4.75
N LEU A 89 8.43 0.31 4.85
CA LEU A 89 7.66 0.71 3.68
C LEU A 89 8.40 1.73 2.79
N SER A 90 9.12 2.68 3.40
CA SER A 90 9.95 3.62 2.66
C SER A 90 11.11 2.89 1.94
N LEU A 91 11.74 1.92 2.59
CA LEU A 91 12.79 1.09 1.97
C LEU A 91 12.28 0.22 0.81
N CYS A 92 11.00 -0.19 0.82
CA CYS A 92 10.40 -0.90 -0.32
C CYS A 92 10.49 -0.08 -1.61
N ARG A 93 10.52 1.26 -1.53
CA ARG A 93 10.75 2.13 -2.69
C ARG A 93 12.14 1.94 -3.29
N ILE A 94 13.18 1.80 -2.46
CA ILE A 94 14.56 1.55 -2.94
C ILE A 94 14.62 0.24 -3.71
N GLN A 95 14.03 -0.83 -3.16
CA GLN A 95 13.98 -2.11 -3.86
C GLN A 95 13.21 -2.00 -5.20
N ARG A 96 12.10 -1.26 -5.24
CA ARG A 96 11.26 -1.10 -6.44
C ARG A 96 11.91 -0.26 -7.53
N HIS A 97 12.50 0.89 -7.18
CA HIS A 97 13.03 1.85 -8.15
C HIS A 97 14.52 1.61 -8.50
N ARG A 98 15.25 0.91 -7.63
CA ARG A 98 16.66 0.60 -7.84
C ARG A 98 16.86 -0.91 -7.77
N SER A 99 17.33 -1.44 -6.64
CA SER A 99 17.56 -2.88 -6.46
C SER A 99 17.55 -3.24 -4.98
N LEU A 100 17.48 -4.55 -4.68
CA LEU A 100 17.60 -5.04 -3.31
C LEU A 100 18.96 -4.70 -2.68
N ALA A 101 20.05 -4.72 -3.47
CA ALA A 101 21.42 -4.48 -3.01
C ALA A 101 21.65 -3.02 -2.56
N GLU A 102 20.83 -2.09 -3.05
CA GLU A 102 20.86 -0.67 -2.70
C GLU A 102 20.29 -0.40 -1.30
N VAL A 103 19.48 -1.30 -0.75
CA VAL A 103 18.91 -1.14 0.61
C VAL A 103 20.03 -1.16 1.67
N PRO A 104 20.93 -2.16 1.70
CA PRO A 104 22.16 -2.11 2.50
C PRO A 104 23.00 -0.85 2.30
N ALA A 105 23.23 -0.46 1.04
CA ALA A 105 24.05 0.71 0.72
C ALA A 105 23.45 1.99 1.32
N PHE A 106 22.14 2.20 1.16
CA PHE A 106 21.43 3.32 1.76
C PHE A 106 21.55 3.35 3.29
N LEU A 107 21.38 2.20 3.96
CA LEU A 107 21.48 2.12 5.43
C LEU A 107 22.89 2.45 5.92
N SER A 108 23.93 2.03 5.19
CA SER A 108 25.33 2.38 5.50
C SER A 108 25.62 3.87 5.32
N HIS A 109 25.00 4.54 4.34
CA HIS A 109 25.14 5.99 4.13
C HIS A 109 24.25 6.84 5.05
N THR A 110 23.32 6.21 5.77
CA THR A 110 22.35 6.90 6.64
C THR A 110 22.43 6.37 8.09
N PRO A 111 23.58 6.43 8.78
CA PRO A 111 23.81 5.70 10.04
C PRO A 111 22.80 6.03 11.17
N GLN A 112 22.20 7.22 11.15
CA GLN A 112 21.16 7.66 12.08
C GLN A 112 19.74 7.13 11.78
N TYR A 113 19.57 6.25 10.78
CA TYR A 113 18.25 5.78 10.30
C TYR A 113 17.31 5.29 11.43
N ARG A 114 17.87 4.71 12.48
CA ARG A 114 17.11 4.17 13.62
C ARG A 114 16.37 5.25 14.41
N THR A 115 16.99 6.41 14.59
CA THR A 115 16.47 7.51 15.41
C THR A 115 15.74 8.58 14.59
N MET A 116 15.87 8.55 13.26
CA MET A 116 15.17 9.48 12.37
C MET A 116 13.66 9.45 12.56
N SER A 117 13.02 10.61 12.47
CA SER A 117 11.56 10.71 12.38
C SER A 117 11.06 10.06 11.09
N ARG A 118 9.75 9.78 11.04
CA ARG A 118 9.09 9.28 9.82
C ARG A 118 9.36 10.17 8.61
N GLN A 119 9.30 11.50 8.78
CA GLN A 119 9.43 12.45 7.68
C GLN A 119 10.88 12.57 7.20
N ASP A 120 11.84 12.61 8.13
CA ASP A 120 13.25 12.70 7.77
C ASP A 120 13.71 11.42 7.05
N PHE A 121 13.24 10.26 7.51
CA PHE A 121 13.57 9.00 6.86
C PHE A 121 13.02 8.93 5.43
N ARG A 122 11.78 9.39 5.20
CA ARG A 122 11.21 9.49 3.85
C ARG A 122 12.01 10.45 2.96
N LYS A 123 12.43 11.60 3.49
CA LYS A 123 13.27 12.57 2.76
C LYS A 123 14.63 11.98 2.39
N ALA A 124 15.27 11.25 3.30
CA ALA A 124 16.55 10.58 3.01
C ALA A 124 16.41 9.51 1.93
N VAL A 125 15.35 8.71 1.97
CA VAL A 125 15.06 7.74 0.91
C VAL A 125 14.80 8.44 -0.43
N ALA A 126 14.01 9.52 -0.44
CA ALA A 126 13.76 10.29 -1.66
C ALA A 126 15.06 10.85 -2.26
N ALA A 127 15.91 11.45 -1.41
CA ALA A 127 17.23 11.94 -1.81
C ALA A 127 18.12 10.83 -2.37
N TRP A 128 18.12 9.63 -1.75
CA TRP A 128 18.84 8.46 -2.26
C TRP A 128 18.36 8.03 -3.65
N LEU A 129 17.05 8.09 -3.87
CA LEU A 129 16.43 7.74 -5.13
C LEU A 129 16.72 8.77 -6.24
N GLY A 130 17.29 9.93 -5.90
CA GLY A 130 17.46 11.04 -6.84
C GLY A 130 16.14 11.71 -7.19
N GLU A 131 15.11 11.50 -6.36
CA GLU A 131 13.86 12.24 -6.46
C GLU A 131 14.21 13.71 -6.18
N GLN A 132 13.89 14.58 -7.13
CA GLN A 132 13.88 16.00 -6.84
C GLN A 132 13.01 16.16 -5.59
N PRO A 133 13.44 16.88 -4.53
CA PRO A 133 12.53 17.24 -3.46
C PRO A 133 11.33 17.82 -4.19
N ASP A 134 10.13 17.24 -4.00
CA ASP A 134 8.91 17.70 -4.67
C ASP A 134 9.06 19.21 -4.70
N ALA A 135 9.26 19.77 -5.90
CA ALA A 135 9.27 21.22 -6.04
C ALA A 135 7.91 21.55 -5.49
N ALA A 136 7.87 22.02 -4.23
CA ALA A 136 6.65 22.07 -3.45
C ALA A 136 5.67 22.71 -4.40
N SER A 137 4.74 21.89 -4.90
CA SER A 137 3.96 22.30 -6.04
C SER A 137 3.26 23.53 -5.51
N ASP A 138 3.61 24.72 -6.01
CA ASP A 138 2.95 25.98 -5.68
C ASP A 138 1.50 25.95 -6.20
N GLN A 139 0.97 24.78 -6.58
CA GLN A 139 -0.45 24.54 -6.44
C GLN A 139 -0.79 24.66 -4.95
N PRO A 140 -1.57 25.67 -4.55
CA PRO A 140 -2.06 25.72 -3.19
C PRO A 140 -2.71 24.37 -2.89
N LEU A 141 -2.25 23.71 -1.82
CA LEU A 141 -2.96 22.57 -1.24
C LEU A 141 -4.42 23.00 -1.18
N LEU A 142 -5.29 22.25 -1.86
CA LEU A 142 -6.72 22.49 -1.80
C LEU A 142 -7.07 22.52 -0.30
N PRO A 143 -7.56 23.65 0.24
CA PRO A 143 -7.72 23.77 1.68
C PRO A 143 -8.56 22.63 2.25
N GLY A 144 -8.00 21.89 3.21
CA GLY A 144 -8.66 20.73 3.84
C GLY A 144 -8.69 19.46 3.00
N PHE A 145 -7.97 19.37 1.88
CA PHE A 145 -7.95 18.19 1.02
C PHE A 145 -7.33 16.96 1.68
N ASP A 146 -6.17 17.12 2.33
CA ASP A 146 -5.52 16.02 3.05
C ASP A 146 -6.39 15.52 4.20
N ASP A 147 -6.97 16.44 4.99
CA ASP A 147 -7.92 16.10 6.05
C ASP A 147 -9.18 15.38 5.51
N ALA A 148 -9.66 15.80 4.34
CA ALA A 148 -10.77 15.14 3.67
C ALA A 148 -10.39 13.73 3.19
N LEU A 149 -9.20 13.55 2.61
CA LEU A 149 -8.70 12.24 2.19
C LEU A 149 -8.53 11.30 3.38
N ASP A 150 -7.97 11.77 4.50
CA ASP A 150 -7.83 10.99 5.74
C ASP A 150 -9.20 10.62 6.30
N THR A 151 -10.16 11.54 6.25
CA THR A 151 -11.56 11.28 6.62
C THR A 151 -12.13 10.17 5.75
N PHE A 152 -12.05 10.29 4.41
CA PHE A 152 -12.57 9.29 3.46
C PHE A 152 -11.89 7.92 3.59
N ALA A 153 -10.58 7.88 3.85
CA ALA A 153 -9.84 6.64 4.05
C ALA A 153 -10.28 5.89 5.33
N GLY A 154 -10.82 6.61 6.32
CA GLY A 154 -11.38 6.06 7.54
C GLY A 154 -12.87 5.70 7.47
N VAL A 155 -13.59 6.08 6.41
CA VAL A 155 -15.02 5.77 6.29
C VAL A 155 -15.22 4.35 5.77
N ASP A 156 -16.02 3.58 6.51
CA ASP A 156 -16.47 2.26 6.08
C ASP A 156 -17.28 2.33 4.76
N SER A 157 -17.03 1.37 3.87
CA SER A 157 -17.69 1.26 2.56
C SER A 157 -19.21 1.18 2.66
N HIS A 158 -19.74 0.57 3.73
CA HIS A 158 -21.18 0.52 3.97
C HIS A 158 -21.74 1.86 4.47
N ALA A 159 -20.99 2.62 5.25
CA ALA A 159 -21.36 3.98 5.63
C ALA A 159 -21.38 4.92 4.41
N LEU A 160 -20.42 4.80 3.48
CA LEU A 160 -20.41 5.55 2.21
C LEU A 160 -21.65 5.26 1.35
N ARG A 161 -22.05 3.98 1.23
CA ARG A 161 -23.27 3.59 0.50
C ARG A 161 -24.53 4.17 1.12
N LYS A 162 -24.60 4.27 2.45
CA LYS A 162 -25.72 4.91 3.16
C LYS A 162 -25.72 6.43 3.02
N ALA A 163 -24.54 7.05 2.93
CA ALA A 163 -24.40 8.49 2.75
C ALA A 163 -24.84 8.95 1.36
N VAL A 164 -24.70 8.08 0.34
CA VAL A 164 -25.29 8.31 -0.99
C VAL A 164 -26.78 7.96 -0.95
N ALA A 165 -27.56 8.87 -0.36
CA ALA A 165 -28.98 8.64 -0.08
C ALA A 165 -29.93 9.16 -1.17
N ASP A 166 -29.45 10.01 -2.07
CA ASP A 166 -30.25 10.68 -3.09
C ASP A 166 -29.49 10.82 -4.43
N PRO A 167 -30.21 11.06 -5.55
CA PRO A 167 -29.60 11.16 -6.88
C PRO A 167 -28.58 12.30 -7.04
N GLU A 168 -28.77 13.43 -6.35
CA GLU A 168 -27.88 14.59 -6.45
C GLU A 168 -26.56 14.29 -5.74
N THR A 169 -26.63 13.73 -4.53
CA THR A 169 -25.47 13.26 -3.78
C THR A 169 -24.74 12.15 -4.54
N ALA A 170 -25.46 11.22 -5.16
CA ALA A 170 -24.86 10.18 -6.00
C ALA A 170 -24.05 10.76 -7.17
N GLN A 171 -24.61 11.73 -7.89
CA GLN A 171 -23.95 12.35 -9.03
C GLN A 171 -22.72 13.17 -8.60
N ARG A 172 -22.80 13.89 -7.48
CA ARG A 172 -21.67 14.63 -6.90
C ARG A 172 -20.56 13.71 -6.44
N SER A 173 -20.90 12.63 -5.72
CA SER A 173 -19.95 11.61 -5.28
C SER A 173 -19.26 10.94 -6.47
N LEU A 174 -20.00 10.62 -7.54
CA LEU A 174 -19.43 10.04 -8.75
C LEU A 174 -18.43 10.99 -9.42
N ARG A 175 -18.78 12.27 -9.61
CA ARG A 175 -17.88 13.26 -10.23
C ARG A 175 -16.60 13.46 -9.40
N ALA A 176 -16.74 13.58 -8.08
CA ALA A 176 -15.59 13.70 -7.19
C ALA A 176 -14.72 12.44 -7.21
N GLY A 177 -15.34 11.26 -7.13
CA GLY A 177 -14.66 9.98 -7.19
C GLY A 177 -13.89 9.76 -8.49
N LEU A 178 -14.50 10.06 -9.64
CA LEU A 178 -13.84 9.98 -10.95
C LEU A 178 -12.65 10.96 -11.06
N GLY A 179 -12.77 12.17 -10.52
CA GLY A 179 -11.68 13.14 -10.50
C GLY A 179 -10.49 12.67 -9.65
N LEU A 180 -10.76 12.23 -8.42
CA LEU A 180 -9.74 11.68 -7.52
C LEU A 180 -9.06 10.44 -8.12
N PHE A 181 -9.87 9.56 -8.70
CA PHE A 181 -9.41 8.35 -9.34
C PHE A 181 -8.54 8.63 -10.58
N GLY A 182 -8.96 9.57 -11.43
CA GLY A 182 -8.19 10.01 -12.59
C GLY A 182 -6.84 10.60 -12.19
N ALA A 183 -6.81 11.46 -11.15
CA ALA A 183 -5.58 12.02 -10.63
C ALA A 183 -4.61 10.94 -10.12
N ALA A 184 -5.11 9.91 -9.43
CA ALA A 184 -4.29 8.80 -8.95
C ALA A 184 -3.72 7.95 -10.11
N ILE A 185 -4.49 7.71 -11.16
CA ILE A 185 -3.99 7.01 -12.37
C ILE A 185 -2.93 7.85 -13.09
N SER A 186 -3.20 9.13 -13.32
CA SER A 186 -2.24 10.04 -13.96
C SER A 186 -0.92 10.06 -13.20
N TYR A 187 -0.97 10.15 -11.86
CA TYR A 187 0.22 10.09 -11.03
C TYR A 187 1.06 8.84 -11.29
N GLU A 188 0.45 7.65 -11.29
CA GLU A 188 1.17 6.38 -11.50
C GLU A 188 1.69 6.23 -12.93
N LEU A 189 0.93 6.69 -13.93
CA LEU A 189 1.33 6.62 -15.35
C LEU A 189 2.46 7.59 -15.71
N GLU A 190 2.56 8.71 -15.01
CA GLU A 190 3.59 9.74 -15.22
C GLU A 190 4.92 9.39 -14.51
N GLN A 191 4.96 8.34 -13.69
CA GLN A 191 6.19 7.88 -13.06
C GLN A 191 7.18 7.32 -14.09
N SER A 192 8.48 7.54 -13.84
CA SER A 192 9.56 6.95 -14.64
C SER A 192 9.62 5.42 -14.57
N ALA A 193 9.09 4.84 -13.49
CA ALA A 193 8.86 3.41 -13.34
C ALA A 193 7.47 3.19 -12.70
N PRO A 194 6.41 3.07 -13.52
CA PRO A 194 5.04 2.92 -13.03
C PRO A 194 4.85 1.64 -12.20
N ASP A 195 4.03 1.72 -11.15
CA ASP A 195 3.63 0.53 -10.41
C ASP A 195 2.60 -0.28 -11.22
N VAL A 196 3.13 -1.18 -12.06
CA VAL A 196 2.34 -2.04 -12.95
C VAL A 196 1.33 -2.87 -12.17
N MET A 197 1.64 -3.30 -10.94
CA MET A 197 0.71 -4.08 -10.13
C MET A 197 -0.46 -3.23 -9.63
N THR A 198 -0.16 -2.01 -9.20
CA THR A 198 -1.19 -1.04 -8.82
C THR A 198 -2.11 -0.72 -10.00
N LEU A 199 -1.54 -0.44 -11.18
CA LEU A 199 -2.28 -0.19 -12.41
C LEU A 199 -3.13 -1.40 -12.86
N GLN A 200 -2.58 -2.61 -12.80
CA GLN A 200 -3.34 -3.83 -13.13
C GLN A 200 -4.49 -4.07 -12.16
N THR A 201 -4.29 -3.80 -10.87
CA THR A 201 -5.35 -3.96 -9.87
C THR A 201 -6.44 -2.90 -10.05
N ILE A 202 -6.07 -1.65 -10.35
CA ILE A 202 -7.00 -0.58 -10.70
C ILE A 202 -7.82 -0.98 -11.93
N ARG A 203 -7.15 -1.48 -12.98
CA ARG A 203 -7.79 -1.97 -14.21
C ARG A 203 -8.78 -3.11 -13.92
N ALA A 204 -8.40 -4.10 -13.12
CA ALA A 204 -9.27 -5.22 -12.78
C ALA A 204 -10.52 -4.76 -12.01
N ALA A 205 -10.37 -3.83 -11.06
CA ALA A 205 -11.49 -3.26 -10.33
C ALA A 205 -12.46 -2.49 -11.24
N LEU A 206 -11.94 -1.69 -12.18
CA LEU A 206 -12.78 -1.00 -13.18
C LEU A 206 -13.57 -1.97 -14.06
N ILE A 207 -12.91 -3.02 -14.55
CA ILE A 207 -13.58 -4.03 -15.38
C ILE A 207 -14.68 -4.73 -14.57
N ALA A 208 -14.44 -5.04 -13.30
CA ALA A 208 -15.44 -5.66 -12.43
C ALA A 208 -16.66 -4.74 -12.19
N GLU A 209 -16.45 -3.44 -11.97
CA GLU A 209 -17.55 -2.48 -11.84
C GLU A 209 -18.29 -2.26 -13.16
N ALA A 210 -17.57 -2.18 -14.28
CA ALA A 210 -18.18 -2.11 -15.62
C ALA A 210 -19.08 -3.33 -15.87
N GLN A 211 -18.60 -4.55 -15.56
CA GLN A 211 -19.38 -5.78 -15.71
C GLN A 211 -20.66 -5.77 -14.87
N LYS A 212 -20.61 -5.23 -13.64
CA LYS A 212 -21.82 -5.10 -12.79
C LYS A 212 -22.84 -4.15 -13.42
N ILE A 213 -22.38 -3.04 -13.98
CA ILE A 213 -23.24 -2.08 -14.67
C ILE A 213 -23.84 -2.73 -15.92
N GLU A 214 -23.03 -3.40 -16.75
CA GLU A 214 -23.48 -4.11 -17.94
C GLU A 214 -24.52 -5.18 -17.63
N ASN A 215 -24.27 -6.01 -16.61
CA ASN A 215 -25.23 -7.02 -16.16
C ASN A 215 -26.55 -6.38 -15.74
N ARG A 216 -26.51 -5.25 -15.02
CA ARG A 216 -27.71 -4.54 -14.60
C ARG A 216 -28.41 -3.85 -15.77
N LEU A 217 -27.68 -3.31 -16.75
CA LEU A 217 -28.26 -2.73 -17.95
C LEU A 217 -28.93 -3.78 -18.84
N ALA A 218 -28.38 -4.99 -18.91
CA ALA A 218 -28.98 -6.13 -19.60
C ALA A 218 -30.31 -6.60 -18.97
N GLU A 219 -30.58 -6.25 -17.70
CA GLU A 219 -31.87 -6.46 -17.05
C GLU A 219 -32.91 -5.37 -17.40
N PHE A 220 -32.46 -4.25 -18.00
CA PHE A 220 -33.29 -3.09 -18.37
C PHE A 220 -33.40 -2.85 -19.88
N GLY A 221 -32.76 -3.68 -20.71
CA GLY A 221 -32.90 -3.68 -22.16
C GLY A 221 -32.78 -5.12 -22.66
N GLU A 222 -33.69 -5.64 -23.48
CA GLU A 222 -34.59 -4.97 -24.46
C GLU A 222 -35.71 -4.05 -23.92
#